data_AF-A0A958WSA8-F1
#
_entry.id   AF-A0A958WSA8-F1
#
_cell.length_a   1.000
_cell.length_b   1.000
_cell.length_c   1.000
_cell.angle_alpha   90.00
_cell.angle_beta   90.00
_cell.angle_gamma   90.00
#
_symmetry.space_group_name_H-M   'P 1'
#
loop_
_entity.id
_entity.type
_entity.pdbx_description
1 polymer ?
#
loop_
_entity_poly.entity_id
_entity_poly.type
_entity_poly.pdbx_seq_one_letter_code
_entity_poly.pdbx_strand_id
1 'polypeptide(L)'
;MGLMKFFARKGAVGGTARVVGKYYKHYRELHPDKDKMPDPVIYRLIITGRYKALKNKAHEDLLLEQAGSMRGLKDLVISILCLEGGYGENTSEIKMMFEEVIVEELIKQGVSKHEVW
;
A
#
# COMPACT_ATOMS: atom_id res chain seq x y z
N MET A 1 16.38 -17.52 3.43
CA MET A 1 15.35 -16.53 3.05
C MET A 1 13.90 -16.92 3.44
N GLY A 2 13.52 -18.21 3.52
CA GLY A 2 12.11 -18.61 3.79
C GLY A 2 11.50 -18.11 5.10
N LEU A 3 12.25 -18.15 6.21
CA LEU A 3 11.77 -17.68 7.52
C LEU A 3 11.56 -16.16 7.56
N MET A 4 12.51 -15.37 7.05
CA MET A 4 12.35 -13.90 7.00
C MET A 4 11.17 -13.48 6.12
N LYS A 5 10.97 -14.13 4.96
CA LYS A 5 9.81 -13.87 4.10
C LYS A 5 8.50 -14.19 4.82
N PHE A 6 8.47 -15.26 5.61
CA PHE A 6 7.32 -15.60 6.45
C PHE A 6 7.02 -14.51 7.51
N PHE A 7 8.05 -14.02 8.20
CA PHE A 7 7.89 -12.93 9.17
C PHE A 7 7.45 -11.63 8.51
N ALA A 8 8.02 -11.26 7.36
CA ALA A 8 7.60 -10.08 6.60
C ALA A 8 6.11 -10.15 6.21
N ARG A 9 5.65 -11.33 5.77
CA ARG A 9 4.24 -11.58 5.42
C ARG A 9 3.30 -11.45 6.62
N LYS A 10 3.73 -11.88 7.80
CA LYS A 10 2.91 -11.81 9.04
C LYS A 10 3.00 -10.45 9.73
N GLY A 11 4.11 -9.73 9.54
CA GLY A 11 4.39 -8.44 10.17
C GLY A 11 3.85 -7.23 9.40
N ALA A 12 4.51 -6.09 9.60
CA ALA A 12 4.05 -4.80 9.08
C ALA A 12 3.93 -4.75 7.55
N VAL A 13 4.83 -5.41 6.81
CA VAL A 13 4.84 -5.43 5.35
C VAL A 13 3.57 -6.09 4.80
N GLY A 14 3.35 -7.36 5.12
CA GLY A 14 2.16 -8.08 4.65
C GLY A 14 0.86 -7.60 5.31
N GLY A 15 0.91 -7.06 6.53
CA GLY A 15 -0.22 -6.41 7.18
C GLY A 15 -0.69 -5.16 6.42
N THR A 16 0.24 -4.27 6.09
CA THR A 16 -0.05 -3.03 5.37
C THR A 16 -0.55 -3.30 3.97
N ALA A 17 0.09 -4.21 3.22
CA ALA A 17 -0.35 -4.60 1.88
C ALA A 17 -1.80 -5.14 1.89
N ARG A 18 -2.15 -6.01 2.84
CA ARG A 18 -3.52 -6.54 2.97
C ARG A 18 -4.54 -5.45 3.28
N VAL A 19 -4.22 -4.53 4.19
CA VAL A 19 -5.13 -3.42 4.55
C VAL A 19 -5.36 -2.50 3.35
N VAL A 20 -4.28 -2.10 2.67
CA VAL A 20 -4.35 -1.25 1.48
C VAL A 20 -5.16 -1.93 0.37
N GLY A 21 -4.88 -3.20 0.06
CA GLY A 21 -5.63 -3.94 -0.96
C GLY A 21 -7.13 -4.07 -0.64
N LYS A 22 -7.50 -4.29 0.63
CA LYS A 22 -8.89 -4.32 1.06
C LYS A 22 -9.61 -2.99 0.85
N TYR A 23 -8.99 -1.89 1.26
CA TYR A 23 -9.60 -0.57 1.10
C TYR A 23 -9.71 -0.17 -0.37
N TYR A 24 -8.67 -0.45 -1.16
CA TYR A 24 -8.72 -0.19 -2.59
C TYR A 24 -9.89 -0.91 -3.26
N LYS A 25 -10.06 -2.20 -2.99
CA LYS A 25 -11.19 -2.98 -3.49
C LYS A 25 -12.53 -2.41 -3.02
N HIS A 26 -12.64 -2.09 -1.74
CA HIS A 26 -13.85 -1.49 -1.17
C HIS A 26 -14.23 -0.20 -1.89
N TYR A 27 -13.28 0.71 -2.10
CA TYR A 27 -13.52 1.97 -2.80
C TYR A 27 -13.85 1.78 -4.29
N ARG A 28 -13.21 0.81 -4.96
CA ARG A 28 -13.56 0.42 -6.35
C ARG A 28 -14.98 -0.13 -6.46
N GLU A 29 -15.46 -0.84 -5.44
CA GLU A 29 -16.82 -1.43 -5.42
C GLU A 29 -17.92 -0.43 -5.05
N LEU A 30 -17.59 0.63 -4.30
CA LEU A 30 -18.55 1.67 -3.89
C LEU A 30 -19.05 2.55 -5.04
N HIS A 31 -18.28 2.67 -6.12
CA HIS A 31 -18.69 3.47 -7.28
C HIS A 31 -19.54 2.64 -8.26
N PRO A 32 -20.73 3.13 -8.66
CA PRO A 32 -21.61 2.43 -9.62
C PRO A 32 -20.92 2.12 -10.96
N ASP A 33 -20.01 3.00 -11.38
CA ASP A 33 -19.06 2.79 -12.47
C ASP A 33 -17.68 2.56 -11.88
N LYS A 34 -17.28 1.29 -11.74
CA LYS A 34 -16.01 0.86 -11.15
C LYS A 34 -14.76 1.52 -11.78
N ASP A 35 -14.89 1.94 -13.03
CA ASP A 35 -13.82 2.55 -13.83
C ASP A 35 -13.72 4.08 -13.70
N LYS A 36 -14.67 4.75 -13.03
CA LYS A 36 -14.71 6.22 -12.99
C LYS A 36 -13.89 6.86 -11.88
N MET A 37 -13.48 6.13 -10.85
CA MET A 37 -12.65 6.71 -9.78
C MET A 37 -11.17 6.54 -10.13
N PRO A 38 -10.42 7.64 -10.39
CA PRO A 38 -9.01 7.54 -10.69
C PRO A 38 -8.22 7.00 -9.50
N ASP A 39 -7.21 6.18 -9.74
CA ASP A 39 -6.36 5.61 -8.69
C ASP A 39 -5.82 6.64 -7.69
N PRO A 40 -5.33 7.81 -8.12
CA PRO A 40 -4.87 8.84 -7.17
C PRO A 40 -5.95 9.28 -6.17
N VAL A 41 -7.23 9.29 -6.57
CA VAL A 41 -8.34 9.61 -5.67
C VAL A 41 -8.51 8.50 -4.62
N ILE A 42 -8.43 7.24 -5.05
CA ILE A 42 -8.51 6.09 -4.15
C ILE A 42 -7.35 6.09 -3.15
N TYR A 43 -6.14 6.37 -3.63
CA TYR A 43 -4.95 6.46 -2.78
C TYR A 43 -5.12 7.53 -1.70
N ARG A 44 -5.61 8.71 -2.07
CA ARG A 44 -5.92 9.79 -1.11
C ARG A 44 -6.94 9.36 -0.07
N LEU A 45 -8.01 8.65 -0.45
CA LEU A 45 -9.00 8.12 0.48
C LEU A 45 -8.41 7.08 1.45
N ILE A 46 -7.52 6.21 0.97
CA ILE A 46 -6.79 5.24 1.81
C ILE A 46 -5.87 5.96 2.79
N ILE A 47 -5.10 6.95 2.33
CA ILE A 47 -4.16 7.73 3.15
C ILE A 47 -4.94 8.46 4.25
N THR A 48 -5.95 9.25 3.89
CA THR A 48 -6.75 10.00 4.86
C THR A 48 -7.46 9.07 5.85
N GLY A 49 -8.03 7.95 5.40
CA GLY A 49 -8.63 6.95 6.29
C GLY A 49 -7.64 6.40 7.33
N ARG A 50 -6.42 6.08 6.89
CA ARG A 50 -5.36 5.55 7.77
C ARG A 50 -4.87 6.58 8.78
N TYR A 51 -4.50 7.78 8.32
CA TYR A 51 -3.81 8.75 9.17
C TYR A 51 -4.73 9.63 10.02
N LYS A 52 -6.00 9.79 9.61
CA LYS A 52 -7.04 10.35 10.49
C LYS A 52 -7.23 9.48 11.75
N ALA A 53 -7.16 8.16 11.61
CA ALA A 53 -7.23 7.25 12.75
C ALA A 53 -5.98 7.33 13.64
N LEU A 54 -4.79 7.49 13.03
CA LEU A 54 -3.51 7.59 13.74
C LEU A 54 -3.22 8.99 14.31
N LYS A 55 -4.00 10.02 13.95
CA LYS A 55 -3.79 11.43 14.31
C LYS A 55 -2.39 11.95 13.93
N ASN A 56 -1.80 11.43 12.85
CA ASN A 56 -0.49 11.86 12.37
C ASN A 56 -0.62 12.61 11.04
N LYS A 57 -0.87 13.92 11.17
CA LYS A 57 -1.10 14.82 10.03
C LYS A 57 0.14 15.03 9.15
N ALA A 58 1.33 15.01 9.73
CA ALA A 58 2.56 15.18 8.95
C ALA A 58 2.76 14.05 7.94
N HIS A 59 2.51 12.79 8.35
CA HIS A 59 2.58 11.65 7.43
C HIS A 59 1.44 11.67 6.41
N GLU A 60 0.25 12.11 6.82
CA GLU A 60 -0.88 12.29 5.91
C GLU A 60 -0.52 13.25 4.78
N ASP A 61 -0.08 14.47 5.13
CA ASP A 61 0.23 15.53 4.17
C ASP A 61 1.33 15.09 3.18
N LEU A 62 2.41 14.47 3.67
CA LEU A 62 3.50 13.95 2.83
C LEU A 62 3.03 12.90 1.81
N LEU A 63 2.16 11.97 2.23
CA LEU A 63 1.66 10.94 1.32
C LEU A 63 0.63 11.48 0.32
N LEU A 64 -0.19 12.46 0.75
CA LEU A 64 -1.15 13.11 -0.13
C LEU A 64 -0.47 13.89 -1.26
N GLU A 65 0.68 14.52 -1.00
CA GLU A 65 1.51 15.16 -2.04
C GLU A 65 2.01 14.15 -3.08
N GLN A 66 2.38 12.95 -2.64
CA GLN A 66 2.93 11.90 -3.52
C GLN A 66 1.87 11.11 -4.29
N ALA A 67 0.62 11.08 -3.81
CA ALA A 67 -0.44 10.21 -4.33
C ALA A 67 -0.70 10.36 -5.84
N GLY A 68 -0.50 11.57 -6.40
CA GLY A 68 -0.66 11.84 -7.83
C GLY A 68 0.44 11.26 -8.73
N SER A 69 1.59 10.91 -8.15
CA SER A 69 2.76 10.38 -8.88
C SER A 69 2.96 8.87 -8.71
N MET A 70 2.16 8.21 -7.88
CA MET A 70 2.25 6.78 -7.64
C MET A 70 1.77 6.01 -8.88
N ARG A 71 2.56 5.03 -9.32
CA ARG A 71 2.23 4.25 -10.53
C ARG A 71 1.26 3.10 -10.27
N GLY A 72 1.27 2.59 -9.04
CA GLY A 72 0.38 1.51 -8.61
C GLY A 72 0.31 1.38 -7.09
N LEU A 73 -0.52 0.44 -6.62
CA LEU A 73 -0.70 0.19 -5.18
C LEU A 73 0.58 -0.25 -4.47
N LYS A 74 1.53 -0.84 -5.19
CA LYS A 74 2.83 -1.19 -4.62
C LYS A 74 3.56 0.05 -4.10
N ASP A 75 3.58 1.13 -4.89
CA ASP A 75 4.23 2.39 -4.53
C ASP A 75 3.58 2.99 -3.28
N LEU A 76 2.24 2.96 -3.19
CA LEU A 76 1.52 3.41 -1.98
C LEU A 76 1.92 2.62 -0.73
N VAL A 77 1.97 1.29 -0.81
CA VAL A 77 2.35 0.44 0.33
C VAL A 77 3.79 0.72 0.76
N ILE A 78 4.71 0.86 -0.20
CA ILE A 78 6.12 1.19 0.07
C ILE A 78 6.21 2.56 0.75
N SER A 79 5.54 3.58 0.25
CA SER A 79 5.58 4.92 0.85
C SER A 79 5.05 4.93 2.29
N ILE A 80 3.98 4.16 2.59
CA ILE A 80 3.50 3.99 3.97
C ILE A 80 4.57 3.30 4.84
N LEU A 81 5.17 2.22 4.35
CA LEU A 81 6.20 1.47 5.10
C LEU A 81 7.51 2.25 5.27
N CYS A 82 7.83 3.18 4.38
CA CYS A 82 8.95 4.12 4.57
C CYS A 82 8.72 5.03 5.77
N LEU A 83 7.48 5.52 5.96
CA LEU A 83 7.15 6.42 7.06
C LEU A 83 6.89 5.69 8.39
N GLU A 84 6.32 4.48 8.36
CA GLU A 84 5.89 3.77 9.56
C GLU A 84 6.81 2.61 9.99
N GLY A 85 7.51 2.00 9.04
CA GLY A 85 8.17 0.70 9.22
C GLY A 85 9.66 0.69 8.89
N GLY A 86 10.29 1.84 8.69
CA GLY A 86 11.72 1.94 8.36
C GLY A 86 12.11 1.24 7.06
N TYR A 87 11.18 1.08 6.11
CA TYR A 87 11.46 0.40 4.84
C TYR A 87 12.70 0.97 4.13
N GLY A 88 12.85 2.30 4.15
CA GLY A 88 13.96 3.01 3.54
C GLY A 88 15.35 2.61 4.06
N GLU A 89 15.45 2.14 5.30
CA GLU A 89 16.71 1.81 5.98
C GLU A 89 17.21 0.38 5.67
N ASN A 90 16.37 -0.45 5.05
CA ASN A 90 16.70 -1.84 4.74
C ASN A 90 17.67 -1.98 3.55
N THR A 91 18.40 -3.10 3.51
CA THR A 91 19.26 -3.46 2.38
C THR A 91 18.43 -3.71 1.11
N SER A 92 19.06 -3.61 -0.06
CA SER A 92 18.39 -3.86 -1.35
C SER A 92 17.78 -5.26 -1.43
N GLU A 93 18.46 -6.28 -0.88
CA GLU A 93 17.97 -7.66 -0.88
C GLU A 93 16.71 -7.81 -0.01
N ILE A 94 16.66 -7.14 1.15
CA ILE A 94 15.48 -7.15 2.03
C ILE A 94 14.33 -6.39 1.37
N LYS A 95 14.60 -5.26 0.73
CA LYS A 95 13.61 -4.49 -0.02
C LYS A 95 12.98 -5.32 -1.14
N MET A 96 13.79 -6.03 -1.95
CA MET A 96 13.27 -6.95 -2.97
C MET A 96 12.34 -8.01 -2.39
N MET A 97 12.74 -8.65 -1.28
CA MET A 97 11.89 -9.63 -0.59
C MET A 97 10.57 -9.00 -0.08
N PHE A 98 10.62 -7.78 0.46
CA PHE A 98 9.42 -7.07 0.89
C PHE A 98 8.51 -6.71 -0.28
N GLU A 99 9.06 -6.26 -1.41
CA GLU A 99 8.28 -5.99 -2.62
C GLU A 99 7.56 -7.24 -3.14
N GLU A 100 8.23 -8.39 -3.14
CA GLU A 100 7.57 -9.67 -3.47
C GLU A 100 6.38 -9.96 -2.54
N VAL A 101 6.57 -9.78 -1.23
CA VAL A 101 5.51 -9.99 -0.23
C VAL A 101 4.36 -9.01 -0.46
N ILE A 102 4.64 -7.75 -0.74
CA ILE A 102 3.63 -6.71 -1.01
C ILE A 102 2.79 -7.12 -2.22
N VAL A 103 3.44 -7.46 -3.34
CA VAL A 103 2.77 -7.86 -4.58
C VAL A 103 1.91 -9.11 -4.35
N GLU A 104 2.45 -10.14 -3.69
CA GLU A 104 1.71 -11.36 -3.38
C GLU A 104 0.46 -11.08 -2.53
N GLU A 105 0.57 -10.24 -1.51
CA GLU A 105 -0.55 -9.93 -0.62
C GLU A 105 -1.61 -9.05 -1.29
N LEU A 106 -1.23 -8.11 -2.16
CA LEU A 106 -2.16 -7.30 -2.95
C LEU A 106 -2.96 -8.17 -3.93
N ILE A 107 -2.29 -9.07 -4.66
CA ILE A 107 -2.95 -10.00 -5.59
C ILE A 107 -3.93 -10.92 -4.84
N LYS A 108 -3.58 -11.38 -3.62
CA LYS A 108 -4.50 -12.18 -2.78
C LYS A 108 -5.75 -11.40 -2.34
N GLN A 109 -5.71 -10.07 -2.32
CA GLN A 109 -6.91 -9.25 -2.08
C GLN A 109 -7.78 -9.09 -3.34
N GLY A 110 -7.36 -9.63 -4.48
CA GLY A 110 -8.07 -9.53 -5.75
C GLY A 110 -7.71 -8.29 -6.57
N VAL A 111 -6.61 -7.61 -6.22
CA VAL A 111 -6.06 -6.51 -7.03
C VAL A 111 -5.41 -7.10 -8.29
N SER A 112 -5.73 -6.55 -9.46
CA SER A 112 -5.15 -7.02 -10.72
C SER A 112 -3.68 -6.61 -10.85
N LYS A 113 -2.90 -7.33 -11.67
CA LYS A 113 -1.48 -7.00 -11.88
C LYS A 113 -1.29 -5.57 -12.41
N HIS A 114 -2.21 -5.07 -13.24
CA HIS A 114 -2.14 -3.70 -13.77
C HIS A 114 -2.28 -2.65 -12.66
N GLU A 115 -3.10 -2.89 -11.64
CA GLU A 115 -3.32 -1.94 -10.54
C GLU A 115 -2.21 -1.98 -9.49
N VAL A 116 -1.40 -3.05 -9.49
CA VAL A 116 -0.24 -3.18 -8.60
C VAL A 116 0.93 -2.30 -9.05
N TRP A 117 1.11 -2.11 -10.37
CA TRP A 117 2.33 -1.57 -11.00
C TRP A 117 2.11 -0.25 -11.71
#